data_AF-A0A2A5MAX2-F1
#
_entry.id   AF-A0A2A5MAX2-F1
#
_cell.length_a   1.000
_cell.length_b   1.000
_cell.length_c   1.000
_cell.angle_alpha   90.00
_cell.angle_beta   90.00
_cell.angle_gamma   90.00
#
_symmetry.space_group_name_H-M   'P 1'
#
loop_
_entity.id
_entity.type
_entity.pdbx_description
1 polymer ?
#
loop_
_entity_poly.entity_id
_entity_poly.type
_entity_poly.pdbx_seq_one_letter_code
_entity_poly.pdbx_strand_id
1 'polypeptide(L)'
;HKVRGLRWPVVNGKETQWRFNTKFDYYAKKAAPNSDFAFYGDFNKMLTNGDLIAPKDEKEHSIKNKAKIFFRPFMKAPERPSKEYPFWLATGRVLEHWHSGTMTMRVPELYRA
;
A
#
# COMPACT_ATOMS: atom_id res chain seq x y z
N HIS A 1 17.78 14.75 -4.75
CA HIS A 1 17.56 13.46 -4.05
C HIS A 1 18.38 12.38 -4.76
N LYS A 2 19.30 11.70 -4.07
CA LYS A 2 20.20 10.66 -4.64
C LYS A 2 19.87 9.33 -3.96
N VAL A 3 19.26 8.40 -4.68
CA VAL A 3 18.95 7.04 -4.18
C VAL A 3 19.88 6.01 -4.79
N ARG A 4 20.13 4.92 -4.04
CA ARG A 4 20.85 3.75 -4.53
C ARG A 4 19.86 2.84 -5.26
N GLY A 5 19.63 3.10 -6.55
CA GLY A 5 18.74 2.33 -7.42
C GLY A 5 17.59 3.12 -8.01
N LEU A 6 16.76 2.44 -8.81
CA LEU A 6 15.58 3.00 -9.46
C LEU A 6 14.31 2.71 -8.64
N ARG A 7 13.37 3.66 -8.60
CA ARG A 7 12.07 3.45 -7.93
C ARG A 7 11.13 2.58 -8.75
N TRP A 8 10.56 1.56 -8.12
CA TRP A 8 9.61 0.66 -8.75
C TRP A 8 8.20 1.31 -8.92
N PRO A 9 7.50 1.09 -10.05
CA PRO A 9 7.90 0.27 -11.19
C PRO A 9 8.89 0.99 -12.09
N VAL A 10 9.79 0.21 -12.66
CA VAL A 10 10.71 0.65 -13.71
C VAL A 10 10.18 0.11 -15.02
N VAL A 11 9.86 1.00 -15.95
CA VAL A 11 9.35 0.63 -17.28
C VAL A 11 10.32 1.18 -18.31
N ASN A 12 10.85 0.31 -19.17
CA ASN A 12 11.85 0.64 -20.19
C ASN A 12 13.05 1.43 -19.62
N GLY A 13 13.56 1.01 -18.46
CA GLY A 13 14.69 1.65 -17.78
C GLY A 13 14.39 2.99 -17.11
N LYS A 14 13.16 3.51 -17.20
CA LYS A 14 12.73 4.74 -16.54
C LYS A 14 11.94 4.43 -15.26
N GLU A 15 12.36 5.03 -14.15
CA GLU A 15 11.65 4.92 -12.88
C GLU A 15 10.33 5.69 -12.89
N THR A 16 9.36 5.18 -12.12
CA THR A 16 8.10 5.87 -11.88
C THR A 16 8.21 6.74 -10.64
N GLN A 17 8.18 8.06 -10.83
CA GLN A 17 8.36 9.00 -9.73
C GLN A 17 7.10 9.16 -8.86
N TRP A 18 5.92 9.09 -9.49
CA TRP A 18 4.63 9.25 -8.83
C TRP A 18 3.67 8.16 -9.30
N ARG A 19 3.33 7.25 -8.38
CA ARG A 19 2.40 6.12 -8.61
C ARG A 19 0.98 6.62 -8.81
N PHE A 20 0.22 5.87 -9.63
CA PHE A 20 -1.20 6.10 -9.92
C PHE A 20 -1.53 7.41 -10.64
N ASN A 21 -0.54 8.27 -10.90
CA ASN A 21 -0.72 9.48 -11.71
C ASN A 21 -0.43 9.16 -13.17
N THR A 22 -1.39 9.41 -14.06
CA THR A 22 -1.32 9.00 -15.47
C THR A 22 -0.28 9.78 -16.28
N LYS A 23 0.22 10.90 -15.77
CA LYS A 23 1.34 11.65 -16.37
C LYS A 23 2.69 10.97 -16.14
N PHE A 24 2.86 10.27 -15.01
CA PHE A 24 4.16 9.76 -14.57
C PHE A 24 4.25 8.23 -14.54
N ASP A 25 3.13 7.54 -14.29
CA ASP A 25 3.03 6.09 -14.20
C ASP A 25 2.45 5.54 -15.50
N TYR A 26 3.28 4.80 -16.25
CA TYR A 26 2.90 4.19 -17.53
C TYR A 26 1.69 3.26 -17.39
N TYR A 27 1.63 2.46 -16.32
CA TYR A 27 0.53 1.53 -16.10
C TYR A 27 -0.74 2.28 -15.70
N ALA A 28 -0.62 3.38 -14.95
CA ALA A 28 -1.75 4.25 -14.67
C ALA A 28 -2.34 4.86 -15.96
N LYS A 29 -1.50 5.36 -16.87
CA LYS A 29 -1.94 5.89 -18.17
C LYS A 29 -2.65 4.83 -19.01
N LYS A 30 -2.14 3.60 -19.01
CA LYS A 30 -2.77 2.46 -19.70
C LYS A 30 -4.13 2.11 -19.11
N ALA A 31 -4.26 2.15 -17.78
CA ALA A 31 -5.51 1.79 -17.08
C ALA A 31 -6.60 2.88 -17.18
N ALA A 32 -6.23 4.16 -17.13
CA ALA A 32 -7.16 5.27 -17.20
C ALA A 32 -6.63 6.39 -18.13
N PRO A 33 -6.72 6.23 -19.46
CA PRO A 33 -6.11 7.16 -20.41
C PRO A 33 -6.67 8.59 -20.33
N ASN A 34 -7.92 8.73 -19.90
CA ASN A 34 -8.68 9.98 -19.88
C ASN A 34 -8.86 10.57 -18.47
N SER A 35 -8.02 10.18 -17.52
CA SER A 35 -8.07 10.62 -16.12
C SER A 35 -6.67 11.03 -15.66
N ASP A 36 -6.57 11.96 -14.73
CA ASP A 36 -5.27 12.34 -14.13
C ASP A 36 -4.73 11.25 -13.21
N PHE A 37 -5.62 10.44 -12.64
CA PHE A 37 -5.28 9.34 -11.75
C PHE A 37 -5.94 8.03 -12.17
N ALA A 38 -5.33 6.92 -11.78
CA ALA A 38 -5.83 5.56 -11.96
C ALA A 38 -5.74 4.78 -10.63
N PHE A 39 -6.62 5.08 -9.68
CA PHE A 39 -6.67 4.34 -8.42
C PHE A 39 -7.32 2.97 -8.61
N TYR A 40 -6.82 1.97 -7.89
CA TYR A 40 -7.26 0.58 -8.00
C TYR A 40 -8.68 0.34 -7.46
N GLY A 41 -9.35 -0.65 -8.06
CA GLY A 41 -10.55 -1.31 -7.56
C GLY A 41 -11.85 -0.57 -7.87
N ASP A 42 -12.82 -1.32 -8.40
CA ASP A 42 -14.19 -0.83 -8.64
C ASP A 42 -15.09 -0.95 -7.41
N PHE A 43 -14.62 -1.65 -6.37
CA PHE A 43 -15.38 -1.92 -5.15
C PHE A 43 -15.75 -0.64 -4.40
N ASN A 44 -17.05 -0.48 -4.09
CA ASN A 44 -17.62 0.64 -3.32
C ASN A 44 -17.17 2.03 -3.81
N LYS A 45 -17.15 2.21 -5.15
CA LYS A 45 -16.88 3.48 -5.84
C LYS A 45 -18.13 4.28 -6.19
N MET A 46 -19.32 3.74 -5.93
CA MET A 46 -20.57 4.48 -5.93
C MET A 46 -20.89 4.78 -4.45
N LEU A 47 -20.94 6.06 -4.09
CA LEU A 47 -21.14 6.49 -2.71
C LEU A 47 -22.10 7.66 -2.65
N THR A 48 -22.94 7.68 -1.62
CA THR A 48 -23.74 8.85 -1.25
C THR A 48 -22.86 9.91 -0.61
N ASN A 49 -23.23 11.18 -0.79
CA ASN A 49 -22.58 12.30 -0.10
C ASN A 49 -23.27 12.57 1.24
N GLY A 50 -22.53 13.19 2.16
CA GLY A 50 -23.05 13.61 3.45
C GLY A 50 -22.00 14.32 4.28
N ASP A 51 -22.22 14.33 5.59
CA ASP A 51 -21.34 14.98 6.56
C ASP A 51 -20.61 13.94 7.42
N LEU A 52 -19.85 14.41 8.42
CA LEU A 52 -19.14 13.57 9.38
C LEU A 52 -20.06 12.65 10.22
N ILE A 53 -21.35 12.93 10.26
CA ILE A 53 -22.34 12.21 11.08
C ILE A 53 -23.10 11.17 10.26
N ALA A 54 -23.60 11.54 9.07
CA ALA A 54 -24.42 10.66 8.25
C ALA A 54 -24.43 11.08 6.76
N PRO A 55 -24.71 10.14 5.84
CA PRO A 55 -25.11 10.45 4.47
C PRO A 55 -26.35 11.36 4.45
N LYS A 56 -26.36 12.36 3.57
CA LYS A 56 -27.49 13.29 3.38
C LYS A 56 -28.22 13.04 2.06
N ASP A 57 -27.48 12.65 1.04
CA ASP A 57 -28.03 12.40 -0.28
C ASP A 57 -28.39 10.92 -0.44
N GLU A 58 -29.54 10.63 -1.02
CA GLU A 58 -29.94 9.26 -1.42
C GLU A 58 -29.31 8.84 -2.76
N LYS A 59 -28.83 9.81 -3.54
CA LYS A 59 -28.21 9.55 -4.84
C LYS A 59 -26.75 9.13 -4.69
N GLU A 60 -26.39 8.08 -5.40
CA GLU A 60 -25.01 7.62 -5.47
C GLU A 60 -24.20 8.43 -6.49
N HIS A 61 -23.01 8.84 -6.08
CA HIS A 61 -22.04 9.52 -6.92
C HIS A 61 -20.85 8.60 -7.18
N SER A 62 -20.42 8.56 -8.44
CA SER A 62 -19.21 7.84 -8.80
C SER A 62 -17.97 8.60 -8.32
N ILE A 63 -17.15 7.93 -7.52
CA ILE A 63 -15.82 8.37 -7.11
C ILE A 63 -14.72 7.55 -7.82
N LYS A 64 -15.00 7.09 -9.05
CA LYS A 64 -14.02 6.40 -9.89
C LYS A 64 -12.74 7.23 -10.00
N ASN A 65 -11.58 6.58 -9.88
CA ASN A 65 -10.27 7.23 -9.89
C ASN A 65 -10.08 8.33 -8.84
N LYS A 66 -10.82 8.29 -7.74
CA LYS A 66 -10.53 9.07 -6.52
C LYS A 66 -10.07 8.16 -5.39
N ALA A 67 -9.20 8.70 -4.54
CA ALA A 67 -8.80 8.06 -3.29
C ALA A 67 -9.99 8.04 -2.32
N LYS A 68 -10.09 6.97 -1.53
CA LYS A 68 -11.12 6.82 -0.48
C LYS A 68 -10.42 6.83 0.87
N ILE A 69 -10.78 7.80 1.71
CA ILE A 69 -10.26 7.94 3.06
C ILE A 69 -11.25 7.27 4.01
N PHE A 70 -10.75 6.39 4.88
CA PHE A 70 -11.56 5.70 5.89
C PHE A 70 -11.14 6.15 7.28
N PHE A 71 -12.09 6.69 8.06
CA PHE A 71 -11.90 6.90 9.48
C PHE A 71 -12.24 5.60 10.21
N ARG A 72 -11.25 4.99 10.87
CA ARG A 72 -11.43 3.76 11.64
C ARG A 72 -11.12 4.04 13.12
N PRO A 73 -12.00 3.63 14.06
CA PRO A 73 -11.72 3.80 15.47
C PRO A 73 -10.56 2.91 15.91
N PHE A 74 -9.93 3.26 17.03
CA PHE A 74 -8.94 2.39 17.65
C PHE A 74 -9.57 1.05 18.04
N MET A 75 -8.86 -0.03 17.73
CA MET A 75 -9.20 -1.38 18.18
C MET A 75 -8.01 -1.97 18.94
N LYS A 76 -8.33 -2.69 20.02
CA LYS A 76 -7.33 -3.37 20.83
C LYS A 76 -6.77 -4.58 20.06
N ALA A 77 -5.48 -4.87 20.25
CA ALA A 77 -4.89 -6.12 19.78
C ALA A 77 -5.67 -7.34 20.36
N PRO A 78 -5.86 -8.41 19.57
CA PRO A 78 -6.61 -9.58 20.01
C PRO A 78 -5.97 -10.30 21.20
N GLU A 79 -4.64 -10.28 21.28
CA GLU A 79 -3.86 -10.81 22.40
C GLU A 79 -3.01 -9.69 23.02
N ARG A 80 -2.92 -9.67 24.35
CA ARG A 80 -2.19 -8.68 25.13
C ARG A 80 -1.38 -9.39 26.21
N PRO A 81 -0.20 -8.85 26.59
CA PRO A 81 0.58 -9.41 27.66
C PRO A 81 -0.23 -9.56 28.96
N SER A 82 0.02 -10.67 29.63
CA SER A 82 -0.60 -11.05 30.91
C SER A 82 0.49 -11.37 31.94
N LYS A 83 0.10 -11.85 33.13
CA LYS A 83 1.08 -12.34 34.11
C LYS A 83 1.82 -13.60 33.64
N GLU A 84 1.14 -14.45 32.86
CA GLU A 84 1.70 -15.69 32.31
C GLU A 84 2.56 -15.43 31.06
N TYR A 85 2.13 -14.47 30.21
CA TYR A 85 2.86 -14.06 29.01
C TYR A 85 3.16 -12.56 29.07
N PRO A 86 4.24 -12.12 29.75
CA PRO A 86 4.45 -10.70 30.10
C PRO A 86 5.07 -9.85 28.98
N PHE A 87 5.32 -10.41 27.79
CA PHE A 87 6.02 -9.71 26.70
C PHE A 87 5.18 -9.58 25.43
N TRP A 88 5.41 -8.49 24.71
CA TRP A 88 5.00 -8.35 23.32
C TRP A 88 6.02 -9.02 22.40
N LEU A 89 5.54 -9.89 21.49
CA LEU A 89 6.36 -10.44 20.43
C LEU A 89 6.06 -9.73 19.11
N ALA A 90 7.08 -9.09 18.53
CA ALA A 90 7.04 -8.57 17.17
C ALA A 90 8.12 -9.28 16.35
N THR A 91 7.73 -9.85 15.21
CA THR A 91 8.65 -10.54 14.30
C THR A 91 8.85 -9.71 13.03
N GLY A 92 9.98 -9.91 12.38
CA GLY A 92 10.38 -9.08 11.24
C GLY A 92 11.36 -9.79 10.31
N ARG A 93 12.13 -8.98 9.59
CA ARG A 93 13.19 -9.40 8.68
C ARG A 93 14.46 -8.65 9.05
N VAL A 94 15.60 -9.22 8.70
CA VAL A 94 16.89 -8.53 8.71
C VAL A 94 17.28 -8.19 7.26
N LEU A 95 18.20 -7.24 7.09
CA LEU A 95 18.52 -6.67 5.78
C LEU A 95 19.00 -7.75 4.78
N GLU A 96 19.74 -8.72 5.26
CA GLU A 96 20.49 -9.71 4.50
C GLU A 96 19.68 -10.97 4.18
N HIS A 97 18.54 -11.15 4.85
CA HIS A 97 17.77 -12.38 4.75
C HIS A 97 16.35 -12.16 4.23
N TRP A 98 16.04 -12.94 3.19
CA TRP A 98 14.74 -12.90 2.54
C TRP A 98 13.81 -13.96 3.10
N HIS A 99 12.78 -13.51 3.82
CA HIS A 99 11.72 -14.36 4.37
C HIS A 99 12.27 -15.58 5.12
N SER A 100 11.98 -16.79 4.65
CA SER A 100 12.39 -18.05 5.28
C SER A 100 13.86 -18.41 5.04
N GLY A 101 14.63 -17.55 4.35
CA GLY A 101 16.05 -17.76 4.11
C GLY A 101 16.38 -18.87 3.10
N THR A 102 15.38 -19.48 2.46
CA THR A 102 15.59 -20.63 1.53
C THR A 102 16.55 -20.34 0.38
N MET A 103 16.73 -19.05 0.04
CA MET A 103 17.75 -18.59 -0.90
C MET A 103 18.93 -17.91 -0.20
N THR A 104 18.67 -16.89 0.63
CA THR A 104 19.73 -16.03 1.18
C THR A 104 20.62 -16.72 2.20
N MET A 105 20.11 -17.71 2.97
CA MET A 105 20.94 -18.51 3.87
C MET A 105 21.80 -19.55 3.14
N ARG A 106 21.69 -19.66 1.80
CA ARG A 106 22.55 -20.49 0.96
C ARG A 106 23.65 -19.70 0.25
N VAL A 107 23.70 -18.38 0.46
CA VAL A 107 24.76 -17.51 -0.06
C VAL A 107 25.75 -17.26 1.09
N PRO A 108 27.02 -17.71 1.00
CA PRO A 108 27.97 -17.66 2.11
C PRO A 108 28.21 -16.26 2.69
N GLU A 109 28.17 -15.21 1.87
CA GLU A 109 28.31 -13.82 2.30
C GLU A 109 27.11 -13.36 3.13
N LEU A 110 25.89 -13.75 2.73
CA LEU A 110 24.67 -13.37 3.44
C LEU A 110 24.46 -14.22 4.70
N TYR A 111 24.87 -15.49 4.68
CA TYR A 111 24.75 -16.40 5.82
C TYR A 111 25.64 -16.01 7.01
N ARG A 112 26.78 -15.34 6.75
CA ARG A 112 27.73 -14.89 7.78
C ARG A 112 27.40 -13.53 8.39
N ALA A 113 26.49 -12.78 7.75
CA ALA A 113 26.05 -11.49 8.25
C ALA A 113 25.17 -11.66 9.50
#